data_AF-A0A6I7NCR8-F1
#
_entry.id   AF-A0A6I7NCR8-F1
#
_cell.length_a   1.000
_cell.length_b   1.000
_cell.length_c   1.000
_cell.angle_alpha   90.00
_cell.angle_beta   90.00
_cell.angle_gamma   90.00
#
_symmetry.space_group_name_H-M   'P 1'
#
loop_
_entity.id
_entity.type
_entity.pdbx_description
1 polymer ?
#
loop_
_entity_poly.entity_id
_entity_poly.type
_entity_poly.pdbx_seq_one_letter_code
_entity_poly.pdbx_strand_id
1 'polypeptide(L)' 'MGFGGISIWQLAIVLVIVILLFGTKRLKGVGGDLGEAIKGFRKSVKEEEDKPKPELDDKGETLDVSAQEKRQDSQPRD' A
#
# COMPACT_ATOMS: atom_id res chain seq x y z
N MET A 1 -22.78 12.84 16.81
CA MET A 1 -23.69 12.40 15.73
C MET A 1 -22.91 11.50 14.78
N GLY A 2 -22.53 10.31 15.27
CA GLY A 2 -21.78 9.34 14.46
C GLY A 2 -22.73 8.35 13.78
N PHE A 3 -22.22 7.64 12.76
CA PHE A 3 -22.88 6.58 11.99
C PHE A 3 -23.35 5.35 12.80
N GLY A 4 -23.55 5.46 14.12
CA GLY A 4 -23.98 4.37 15.02
C GLY A 4 -25.46 3.98 14.89
N GLY A 5 -26.19 4.56 13.93
CA GLY A 5 -27.59 4.21 13.63
C GLY A 5 -27.76 3.43 12.32
N ILE A 6 -26.70 3.23 11.54
CA ILE A 6 -26.77 2.44 10.32
C ILE A 6 -26.63 0.97 10.71
N SER A 7 -27.79 0.33 10.90
CA SER A 7 -27.85 -1.11 11.13
C SER A 7 -27.48 -1.85 9.86
N ILE A 8 -26.72 -2.94 9.99
CA ILE A 8 -26.37 -3.85 8.89
C ILE A 8 -27.62 -4.30 8.12
N TRP A 9 -28.76 -4.43 8.83
CA TRP A 9 -30.06 -4.75 8.24
C TRP A 9 -30.59 -3.67 7.28
N GLN A 10 -30.35 -2.40 7.57
CA GLN A 10 -30.75 -1.30 6.69
C GLN A 10 -29.88 -1.27 5.42
N LEU A 11 -28.58 -1.51 5.55
CA LEU A 11 -27.67 -1.62 4.40
C LEU A 11 -28.06 -2.78 3.48
N ALA A 12 -28.46 -3.93 4.04
CA ALA A 12 -28.94 -5.07 3.25
C ALA A 12 -30.20 -4.73 2.45
N ILE A 13 -31.17 -4.03 3.05
CA ILE A 13 -32.40 -3.60 2.36
C ILE A 13 -32.07 -2.64 1.22
N VAL A 14 -31.20 -1.64 1.47
CA VAL A 14 -30.76 -0.70 0.44
C VAL A 14 -30.04 -1.42 -0.70
N LEU A 15 -29.17 -2.39 -0.39
CA LEU A 15 -28.47 -3.19 -1.38
C LEU A 15 -29.44 -3.97 -2.29
N VAL A 16 -30.50 -4.55 -1.72
CA VAL A 16 -31.55 -5.23 -2.51
C VAL A 16 -32.22 -4.27 -3.47
N ILE A 17 -32.58 -3.05 -3.02
CA ILE A 17 -33.18 -2.04 -3.89
C ILE A 17 -32.24 -1.66 -5.04
N VAL A 18 -30.96 -1.43 -4.75
CA VAL A 18 -29.94 -1.14 -5.78
C VAL A 18 -29.84 -2.28 -6.80
N ILE A 19 -29.82 -3.54 -6.34
CA ILE A 19 -29.79 -4.71 -7.24
C ILE A 19 -31.04 -4.77 -8.12
N LEU A 20 -32.21 -4.43 -7.61
CA LEU A 20 -33.45 -4.42 -8.38
C LEU A 20 -33.48 -3.29 -9.42
N LEU A 21 -32.96 -2.10 -9.09
CA LEU A 21 -32.90 -0.96 -10.00
C LEU A 21 -31.90 -1.17 -11.15
N PHE A 22 -30.68 -1.60 -10.81
CA PHE A 22 -29.62 -1.80 -11.79
C PHE A 22 -29.69 -3.17 -12.50
N GLY A 23 -30.39 -4.12 -11.89
CA GLY A 23 -30.46 -5.51 -12.32
C GLY A 23 -29.16 -6.28 -12.03
N THR A 24 -29.27 -7.58 -11.79
CA THR A 24 -28.11 -8.44 -11.50
C THR A 24 -27.15 -8.57 -12.68
N LYS A 25 -27.62 -8.35 -13.93
CA LYS A 25 -26.80 -8.49 -15.14
C LYS A 25 -25.75 -7.38 -15.27
N ARG A 26 -26.10 -6.14 -14.94
CA ARG A 26 -25.15 -5.00 -14.92
C ARG A 26 -24.20 -5.10 -13.74
N LEU A 27 -24.74 -5.46 -12.57
CA LEU A 27 -23.94 -5.59 -11.35
C LEU A 27 -22.95 -6.76 -11.42
N LYS A 28 -23.26 -7.86 -12.10
CA LYS A 28 -22.32 -8.98 -12.33
C LYS A 28 -21.18 -8.62 -13.28
N GLY A 29 -21.45 -7.85 -14.33
CA GLY A 29 -20.41 -7.39 -15.25
C GLY A 29 -19.42 -6.46 -14.53
N VAL A 30 -19.91 -5.33 -14.03
CA VAL A 30 -19.06 -4.32 -13.37
C VAL A 30 -18.51 -4.81 -12.02
N GLY A 31 -19.29 -5.58 -11.28
CA GLY A 31 -18.87 -6.15 -10.00
C GLY A 31 -17.89 -7.30 -10.14
N GLY A 32 -17.87 -8.01 -11.27
CA GLY A 32 -16.85 -9.01 -11.57
C GLY A 32 -15.48 -8.36 -11.72
N ASP A 33 -15.38 -7.35 -12.58
CA ASP A 33 -14.13 -6.63 -12.86
C ASP A 33 -13.59 -5.91 -11.62
N LEU A 34 -14.47 -5.20 -10.89
CA LEU A 34 -14.10 -4.54 -9.62
C LEU A 34 -13.74 -5.56 -8.53
N GLY A 35 -14.47 -6.68 -8.47
CA GLY A 35 -14.22 -7.75 -7.50
C GLY A 35 -12.86 -8.42 -7.72
N GLU A 36 -12.46 -8.61 -8.96
CA GLU A 36 -11.15 -9.18 -9.31
C GLU A 36 -10.00 -8.24 -8.93
N ALA A 37 -10.14 -6.94 -9.19
CA ALA A 37 -9.18 -5.92 -8.77
C ALA A 37 -9.02 -5.85 -7.24
N ILE A 38 -10.14 -5.85 -6.51
CA ILE A 38 -10.14 -5.83 -5.03
C ILE A 38 -9.57 -7.15 -4.47
N LYS A 39 -9.83 -8.29 -5.12
CA LYS A 39 -9.28 -9.60 -4.72
C LYS A 39 -7.76 -9.64 -4.85
N GLY A 40 -7.21 -9.09 -5.93
CA GLY A 40 -5.77 -8.93 -6.11
C GLY A 40 -5.16 -8.07 -5.00
N PHE A 41 -5.76 -6.91 -4.72
CA PHE A 41 -5.33 -6.02 -3.65
C PHE A 41 -5.34 -6.70 -2.27
N ARG A 42 -6.45 -7.36 -1.90
CA ARG A 42 -6.54 -8.09 -0.62
C ARG A 42 -5.48 -9.20 -0.52
N LYS A 43 -5.19 -9.87 -1.63
CA LYS A 43 -4.18 -10.95 -1.66
C LYS A 43 -2.78 -10.38 -1.42
N SER A 44 -2.40 -9.29 -2.08
CA SER A 44 -1.09 -8.65 -1.91
C SER A 44 -0.90 -8.13 -0.48
N VAL A 45 -1.91 -7.45 0.08
CA VAL A 45 -1.85 -6.96 1.47
C VAL A 45 -1.70 -8.11 2.46
N LYS A 46 -2.46 -9.21 2.27
CA LYS A 46 -2.34 -10.38 3.13
C LYS A 46 -0.99 -11.10 2.98
N GLU A 47 -0.38 -11.08 1.80
CA GLU A 47 0.95 -11.65 1.56
C GLU A 47 2.08 -10.81 2.17
N GLU A 48 1.88 -9.49 2.31
CA GLU A 48 2.79 -8.61 3.04
C GLU A 48 2.68 -8.78 4.57
N GLU A 49 1.48 -9.09 5.09
CA GLU A 49 1.29 -9.40 6.52
C GLU A 49 1.88 -10.77 6.94
N ASP A 50 1.91 -11.74 6.03
CA ASP A 50 2.42 -13.11 6.27
C ASP A 50 3.94 -13.24 5.99
N LYS A 51 4.58 -12.23 5.37
CA LYS A 51 6.03 -12.20 5.23
C LYS A 51 6.65 -11.72 6.55
N PRO A 52 7.70 -12.39 7.08
CA PRO A 52 8.46 -11.82 8.18
C PRO A 52 8.94 -10.44 7.74
N LYS A 53 8.52 -9.40 8.47
CA LYS A 53 9.04 -8.04 8.25
C LYS A 53 10.56 -8.15 8.22
N PRO A 54 11.24 -7.62 7.20
CA PRO A 54 12.69 -7.53 7.27
C PRO A 54 12.99 -6.75 8.54
N GLU A 55 13.66 -7.39 9.51
CA GLU A 55 14.38 -6.64 10.53
C GLU A 55 15.22 -5.64 9.76
N LEU A 56 14.87 -4.37 9.90
CA LEU A 56 15.74 -3.29 9.48
C LEU A 56 16.98 -3.43 10.36
N ASP A 57 17.96 -4.17 9.85
CA ASP A 57 19.31 -4.17 10.36
C ASP A 57 19.74 -2.71 10.31
N ASP A 58 19.87 -2.11 11.49
CA ASP A 58 20.36 -0.76 11.75
C ASP A 58 21.84 -0.72 11.35
N LYS A 59 22.11 -0.87 10.05
CA LYS A 59 23.44 -0.75 9.47
C LYS A 59 23.38 0.47 8.57
N GLY A 60 23.49 1.62 9.25
CA GLY A 60 23.74 2.90 8.64
C GLY A 60 25.02 2.86 7.81
N GLU A 61 24.91 2.45 6.56
CA GLU A 61 25.91 2.71 5.53
C GLU A 61 25.79 4.19 5.14
N THR A 62 26.40 5.03 5.97
CA THR A 62 26.75 6.39 5.60
C THR A 62 27.85 6.29 4.55
N LEU A 63 27.57 6.76 3.33
CA LEU A 63 28.60 6.97 2.32
C LEU A 63 29.54 8.08 2.82
N ASP A 64 30.67 7.68 3.40
CA ASP A 64 31.80 8.58 3.65
C ASP A 64 32.41 8.99 2.31
N VAL A 65 31.95 10.13 1.78
CA VAL A 65 32.64 10.80 0.68
C VAL A 65 33.93 11.35 1.24
N SER A 66 34.99 10.54 1.19
CA SER A 66 36.36 10.95 1.45
C SER A 66 36.71 12.15 0.58
N ALA A 67 36.78 13.32 1.22
CA ALA A 67 37.37 14.52 0.67
C ALA A 67 38.87 14.27 0.47
N GLN A 68 39.25 13.99 -0.78
CA GLN A 68 40.63 13.93 -1.24
C GLN A 68 41.20 15.36 -1.24
N GLU A 69 41.66 15.86 -0.08
CA GLU A 69 42.44 17.10 0.00
C GLU A 69 43.85 16.83 -0.54
N LYS A 70 44.02 17.23 -1.80
CA LYS A 70 45.27 17.30 -2.54
C LYS A 70 46.26 18.24 -1.83
N ARG A 71 47.10 17.71 -0.93
CA ARG A 71 48.36 18.36 -0.51
C ARG A 71 49.53 17.73 -1.25
N GLN A 72 49.69 18.18 -2.49
CA GLN A 72 50.93 18.02 -3.23
C GLN A 72 51.69 19.35 -3.20
N ASP A 73 52.97 19.23 -2.89
CA ASP A 73 54.05 20.18 -3.19
C ASP A 73 54.14 21.47 -2.37
N SER A 74 55.00 21.43 -1.35
CA SER A 74 55.94 22.53 -1.07
C SER A 74 57.21 21.91 -0.51
N GLN A 75 58.20 21.79 -1.41
CA GLN A 75 59.51 21.19 -1.24
C GLN A 75 60.33 21.69 -0.03
N PRO A 76 61.30 20.87 0.43
CA PRO A 76 62.34 21.24 1.38
C PRO A 76 63.47 22.04 0.70
N ARG A 77 63.77 23.21 1.26
CA ARG A 77 64.94 24.09 1.09
C ARG A 77 64.89 24.98 2.34
N ASP A 78 65.79 24.96 3.31
CA ASP A 78 67.22 24.66 3.40
C ASP A 78 67.55 24.22 4.85
#